data_AF-A0A2N2D6N2-F1
#
_entry.id   AF-A0A2N2D6N2-F1
#
_cell.length_a   1.000
_cell.length_b   1.000
_cell.length_c   1.000
_cell.angle_alpha   90.00
_cell.angle_beta   90.00
_cell.angle_gamma   90.00
#
_symmetry.space_group_name_H-M   'P 1'
#
loop_
_entity.id
_entity.type
_entity.pdbx_description
1 polymer ?
#
loop_
_entity_poly.entity_id
_entity_poly.type
_entity_poly.pdbx_seq_one_letter_code
_entity_poly.pdbx_strand_id
1 'polypeptide(L)'
;MDIYELFRNASPVELKNGYVEVDDQYICLLCGKIIEKVDNYNVETSSYAGENCMQVHVSSSHGSKFEYLIHLDNMKQVICRFEISRIYSEKEVNAIIKEVYEDYVTLRRYLIDFGFMDRKTDGSQYWLKENNPKQV
;
A
#
# COMPACT_ATOMS: atom_id res chain seq x y z
N MET A 1 -2.52 17.29 -1.69
CA MET A 1 -2.94 16.14 -2.51
C MET A 1 -2.98 14.94 -1.59
N ASP A 2 -4.13 14.27 -1.48
CA ASP A 2 -4.30 13.11 -0.60
C ASP A 2 -3.90 11.83 -1.35
N ILE A 3 -2.89 11.13 -0.82
CA ILE A 3 -2.37 9.87 -1.39
C ILE A 3 -3.46 8.79 -1.39
N TYR A 4 -4.32 8.80 -0.38
CA TYR A 4 -5.41 7.82 -0.27
C TYR A 4 -6.46 8.03 -1.37
N GLU A 5 -6.79 9.27 -1.70
CA GLU A 5 -7.68 9.58 -2.83
C GLU A 5 -7.05 9.23 -4.18
N LEU A 6 -5.76 9.54 -4.39
CA LEU A 6 -5.05 9.14 -5.61
C LEU A 6 -5.07 7.62 -5.80
N PHE A 7 -4.83 6.88 -4.71
CA PHE A 7 -4.85 5.42 -4.74
C PHE A 7 -6.22 4.87 -5.14
N ARG A 8 -7.30 5.41 -4.55
CA ARG A 8 -8.67 4.98 -4.82
C ARG A 8 -9.09 5.24 -6.27
N ASN A 9 -8.62 6.33 -6.85
CA ASN A 9 -9.03 6.79 -8.17
C ASN A 9 -8.09 6.34 -9.30
N ALA A 10 -6.95 5.72 -8.97
CA ALA A 10 -6.00 5.21 -9.94
C ALA A 10 -6.63 4.09 -10.80
N SER A 11 -6.38 4.16 -12.10
CA SER A 11 -6.76 3.12 -13.06
C SER A 11 -6.04 1.80 -12.77
N PRO A 12 -6.54 0.66 -13.29
CA PRO A 12 -5.86 -0.62 -13.15
C PRO A 12 -4.40 -0.62 -13.64
N VAL A 13 -4.09 0.20 -14.65
CA VAL A 13 -2.72 0.35 -15.19
C VAL A 13 -1.83 1.11 -14.21
N GLU A 14 -2.31 2.21 -13.63
CA GLU A 14 -1.58 3.01 -12.64
C GLU A 14 -1.37 2.23 -11.34
N LEU A 15 -2.39 1.48 -10.91
CA LEU A 15 -2.28 0.56 -9.77
C LEU A 15 -1.22 -0.53 -10.05
N LYS A 16 -1.23 -1.11 -11.26
CA LYS A 16 -0.20 -2.07 -11.68
C LYS A 16 1.19 -1.44 -11.72
N ASN A 17 1.29 -0.14 -12.00
CA ASN A 17 2.54 0.60 -12.04
C ASN A 17 2.97 1.13 -10.66
N GLY A 18 2.08 1.21 -9.67
CA GLY A 18 2.38 1.68 -8.32
C GLY A 18 2.63 3.19 -8.21
N TYR A 19 2.33 3.93 -9.26
CA TYR A 19 2.43 5.38 -9.33
C TYR A 19 1.39 5.92 -10.32
N VAL A 20 1.00 7.18 -10.13
CA VAL A 20 0.20 7.94 -11.09
C VAL A 20 1.04 9.01 -11.74
N GLU A 21 0.65 9.41 -12.94
CA GLU A 21 1.23 10.54 -13.66
C GLU A 21 0.26 11.70 -13.57
N VAL A 22 0.69 12.82 -12.99
CA VAL A 22 -0.12 14.04 -12.86
C VAL A 22 0.73 15.21 -13.34
N ASP A 23 0.26 15.91 -14.36
CA ASP A 23 0.99 16.99 -15.04
C ASP A 23 2.43 16.56 -15.40
N ASP A 24 3.43 17.29 -14.92
CA ASP A 24 4.86 17.00 -15.13
C ASP A 24 5.49 16.20 -13.98
N GLN A 25 4.69 15.37 -13.30
CA GLN A 25 5.12 14.62 -12.12
C GLN A 25 4.66 13.17 -12.13
N TYR A 26 5.51 12.30 -11.61
CA TYR A 26 5.14 10.94 -11.20
C TYR A 26 4.98 10.92 -9.68
N ILE A 27 3.87 10.38 -9.20
CA ILE A 27 3.55 10.30 -7.77
C ILE A 27 3.40 8.83 -7.38
N CYS A 28 4.24 8.36 -6.48
CA CYS A 28 4.15 7.00 -5.96
C CYS A 28 2.87 6.83 -5.13
N LEU A 29 2.05 5.86 -5.50
CA LEU A 29 0.79 5.56 -4.84
C LEU A 29 0.96 4.93 -3.44
N LEU A 30 2.17 4.49 -3.10
CA LEU A 30 2.48 3.74 -1.88
C LEU A 30 3.05 4.61 -0.76
N CYS A 31 3.81 5.65 -1.11
CA CYS A 31 4.45 6.55 -0.14
C CYS A 31 4.32 8.04 -0.46
N GLY A 32 3.68 8.40 -1.57
CA GLY A 32 3.51 9.78 -2.01
C GLY A 32 4.78 10.45 -2.54
N LYS A 33 5.87 9.70 -2.78
CA LYS A 33 7.09 10.27 -3.37
C LYS A 33 6.78 10.86 -4.74
N ILE A 34 7.25 12.08 -4.96
CA ILE A 34 7.08 12.82 -6.22
C ILE A 34 8.41 12.81 -6.98
N ILE A 35 8.36 12.57 -8.28
CA ILE A 35 9.49 12.68 -9.20
C ILE A 35 9.05 13.54 -10.39
N GLU A 36 9.68 14.69 -10.58
CA GLU A 36 9.40 15.58 -11.70
C GLU A 36 9.91 14.98 -13.02
N LYS A 37 9.15 15.22 -14.09
CA LYS A 37 9.57 14.98 -15.47
C LYS A 37 10.53 16.10 -15.86
N VAL A 38 11.81 15.91 -15.57
CA VAL A 38 12.82 16.91 -15.95
C VAL A 38 13.04 16.85 -17.46
N ASP A 39 12.69 17.93 -18.17
CA ASP A 39 13.10 18.17 -19.56
C ASP A 39 14.61 18.45 -19.61
N ASN A 40 15.43 17.39 -19.65
CA ASN A 40 16.85 17.56 -19.90
C ASN A 40 17.07 17.88 -21.39
N TYR A 41 17.18 19.17 -21.69
CA TYR A 41 17.53 19.74 -23.00
C TYR A 41 18.91 19.36 -23.55
N ASN A 42 19.61 18.40 -22.95
CA ASN A 42 20.80 17.76 -23.49
C ASN A 42 20.99 16.44 -22.75
N VAL A 43 20.55 15.32 -23.33
CA VAL A 43 21.38 14.25 -23.90
C VAL A 43 20.42 13.33 -24.65
N GLU A 44 20.82 12.84 -25.82
CA GLU A 44 20.16 11.79 -26.58
C GLU A 44 19.88 10.57 -25.67
N THR A 45 18.69 10.54 -25.03
CA THR A 45 18.02 9.45 -24.26
C THR A 45 17.12 9.99 -23.12
N SER A 46 16.34 11.08 -23.31
CA SER A 46 15.77 11.82 -22.16
C SER A 46 14.26 11.75 -21.90
N SER A 47 13.45 10.97 -22.63
CA SER A 47 12.01 10.81 -22.26
C SER A 47 11.75 9.80 -21.13
N TYR A 48 12.78 9.06 -20.68
CA TYR A 48 12.62 7.89 -19.81
C TYR A 48 13.17 8.09 -18.38
N ALA A 49 13.79 9.22 -18.06
CA ALA A 49 14.46 9.39 -16.77
C ALA A 49 13.49 9.40 -15.59
N GLY A 50 12.45 10.26 -15.62
CA GLY A 50 11.49 10.39 -14.52
C GLY A 50 10.69 9.10 -14.28
N GLU A 51 10.20 8.47 -15.35
CA GLU A 51 9.45 7.23 -15.26
C GLU A 51 10.33 6.09 -14.74
N ASN A 52 11.55 5.91 -15.30
CA ASN A 52 12.47 4.88 -14.84
C ASN A 52 12.87 5.09 -13.37
N CYS A 53 13.11 6.33 -12.95
CA CYS A 53 13.37 6.64 -11.55
C CYS A 53 12.19 6.26 -10.66
N MET A 54 10.96 6.48 -11.12
CA MET A 54 9.77 6.06 -10.39
C MET A 54 9.62 4.53 -10.37
N GLN A 55 9.83 3.86 -11.51
CA GLN A 55 9.79 2.40 -11.57
C GLN A 55 10.84 1.75 -10.69
N VAL A 56 12.09 2.27 -10.69
CA VAL A 56 13.18 1.84 -9.80
C VAL A 56 12.81 2.11 -8.34
N HIS A 57 12.26 3.28 -8.03
CA HIS A 57 11.79 3.59 -6.68
C HIS A 57 10.75 2.57 -6.21
N VAL A 58 9.69 2.34 -6.98
CA VAL A 58 8.63 1.41 -6.57
C VAL A 58 9.21 0.00 -6.36
N SER A 59 10.06 -0.45 -7.28
CA SER A 59 10.65 -1.79 -7.20
C SER A 59 11.63 -1.96 -6.04
N SER A 60 12.44 -0.94 -5.73
CA SER A 60 13.48 -1.02 -4.68
C SER A 60 12.97 -0.66 -3.29
N SER A 61 11.95 0.20 -3.19
CA SER A 61 11.41 0.68 -1.90
C SER A 61 10.20 -0.12 -1.44
N HIS A 62 9.40 -0.66 -2.36
CA HIS A 62 8.12 -1.32 -2.04
C HIS A 62 8.04 -2.78 -2.51
N GLY A 63 9.08 -3.31 -3.17
CA GLY A 63 9.09 -4.67 -3.72
C GLY A 63 8.34 -4.79 -5.04
N SER A 64 7.94 -6.02 -5.39
CA SER A 64 7.23 -6.28 -6.66
C SER A 64 5.76 -5.88 -6.54
N LYS A 65 5.27 -5.12 -7.53
CA LYS A 65 3.93 -4.50 -7.54
C LYS A 65 2.77 -5.51 -7.53
N PHE A 66 3.04 -6.75 -7.93
CA PHE A 66 2.09 -7.86 -7.88
C PHE A 66 1.79 -8.29 -6.44
N GLU A 67 2.80 -8.25 -5.58
CA GLU A 67 2.70 -8.61 -4.18
C GLU A 67 1.76 -7.65 -3.44
N TYR A 68 1.88 -6.35 -3.70
CA TYR A 68 0.98 -5.35 -3.14
C TYR A 68 -0.50 -5.55 -3.52
N LEU A 69 -0.80 -5.85 -4.79
CA LEU A 69 -2.18 -6.13 -5.23
C LEU A 69 -2.75 -7.39 -4.59
N ILE A 70 -1.94 -8.46 -4.49
CA ILE A 70 -2.31 -9.67 -3.76
C ILE A 70 -2.61 -9.33 -2.30
N HIS A 71 -1.75 -8.53 -1.66
CA HIS A 71 -1.95 -8.16 -0.27
C HIS A 71 -3.19 -7.31 -0.08
N LEU A 72 -3.55 -6.39 -0.97
CA LEU A 72 -4.76 -5.59 -0.84
C LEU A 72 -6.04 -6.43 -0.85
N ASP A 73 -6.14 -7.40 -1.77
CA ASP A 73 -7.30 -8.29 -1.81
C ASP A 73 -7.34 -9.20 -0.57
N ASN A 74 -6.20 -9.69 -0.13
CA ASN A 74 -6.10 -10.45 1.12
C ASN A 74 -6.43 -9.59 2.35
N MET A 75 -5.99 -8.34 2.40
CA MET A 75 -6.29 -7.39 3.48
C MET A 75 -7.79 -7.15 3.59
N LYS A 76 -8.48 -6.90 2.46
CA LYS A 76 -9.95 -6.75 2.45
C LYS A 76 -10.65 -7.98 3.02
N GLN A 77 -10.25 -9.17 2.57
CA GLN A 77 -10.82 -10.42 3.08
C GLN A 77 -10.55 -10.62 4.57
N VAL A 78 -9.33 -10.32 5.01
CA VAL A 78 -8.92 -10.45 6.41
C VAL A 78 -9.67 -9.46 7.30
N ILE A 79 -9.77 -8.19 6.92
CA ILE A 79 -10.48 -7.15 7.70
C ILE A 79 -11.94 -7.55 7.96
N CYS A 80 -12.63 -8.14 6.96
CA CYS A 80 -14.00 -8.63 7.10
C CYS A 80 -14.17 -9.76 8.14
N ARG A 81 -13.08 -10.37 8.62
CA ARG A 81 -13.09 -11.42 9.65
C ARG A 81 -12.85 -10.89 11.06
N PHE A 82 -12.51 -9.61 11.20
CA PHE A 82 -12.29 -8.95 12.48
C PHE A 82 -13.51 -8.11 12.89
N GLU A 83 -13.76 -8.07 14.19
CA GLU A 83 -14.79 -7.23 14.81
C GLU A 83 -14.18 -5.91 15.28
N ILE A 84 -14.80 -4.78 14.93
CA ILE A 84 -14.25 -3.42 15.15
C ILE A 84 -14.00 -3.13 16.64
N SER A 85 -14.87 -3.57 17.53
CA SER A 85 -14.80 -3.26 18.97
C SER A 85 -14.14 -4.37 19.81
N ARG A 86 -13.51 -5.35 19.15
CA ARG A 86 -12.86 -6.48 19.84
C ARG A 86 -11.35 -6.29 19.86
N ILE A 87 -10.76 -6.60 21.02
CA ILE A 87 -9.31 -6.70 21.18
C ILE A 87 -8.92 -8.16 20.98
N TYR A 88 -7.90 -8.37 20.16
CA TYR A 88 -7.35 -9.69 19.82
C TYR A 88 -5.94 -9.82 20.36
N SER A 89 -5.59 -11.02 20.81
CA SER A 89 -4.20 -11.39 21.06
C SER A 89 -3.44 -11.61 19.77
N GLU A 90 -2.10 -11.54 19.82
CA GLU A 90 -1.24 -11.89 18.68
C GLU A 90 -1.59 -13.27 18.09
N LYS A 91 -1.88 -14.26 18.94
CA LYS A 91 -2.20 -15.62 18.49
C LYS A 91 -3.51 -15.67 17.70
N GLU A 92 -4.54 -14.96 18.15
CA GLU A 92 -5.83 -14.88 17.44
C GLU A 92 -5.67 -14.17 16.10
N VAL A 93 -4.97 -13.02 16.09
CA VAL A 93 -4.70 -12.29 14.84
C VAL A 93 -3.98 -13.19 13.85
N ASN A 94 -2.92 -13.87 14.27
CA ASN A 94 -2.15 -14.75 13.41
C ASN A 94 -2.99 -15.91 12.86
N ALA A 95 -3.90 -16.47 13.67
CA ALA A 95 -4.80 -17.53 13.24
C ALA A 95 -5.77 -17.03 12.15
N ILE A 96 -6.41 -15.88 12.37
CA ILE A 96 -7.37 -15.29 11.41
C ILE A 96 -6.69 -14.95 10.08
N ILE A 97 -5.49 -14.35 10.13
CA ILE A 97 -4.77 -13.96 8.92
C ILE A 97 -4.32 -15.20 8.13
N LYS A 98 -3.87 -16.26 8.81
CA LYS A 98 -3.42 -17.52 8.19
C LYS A 98 -4.50 -18.22 7.36
N GLU A 99 -5.78 -18.00 7.65
CA GLU A 99 -6.88 -18.57 6.86
C GLU A 99 -6.97 -17.97 5.45
N VAL A 100 -6.38 -16.79 5.23
CA VAL A 100 -6.42 -16.09 3.95
C VAL A 100 -5.06 -16.09 3.28
N TYR A 101 -3.98 -15.97 4.06
CA TYR A 101 -2.64 -15.82 3.50
C TYR A 101 -1.56 -16.46 4.39
N GLU A 102 -0.72 -17.31 3.78
CA GLU A 102 0.28 -18.12 4.50
C GLU A 102 1.35 -17.25 5.18
N ASP A 103 1.78 -16.16 4.55
CA ASP A 103 2.67 -15.17 5.17
C ASP A 103 1.87 -14.12 5.95
N TYR A 104 1.26 -14.59 7.03
CA TYR A 104 0.48 -13.79 7.97
C TYR A 104 1.30 -12.68 8.65
N VAL A 105 2.63 -12.81 8.72
CA VAL A 105 3.50 -11.82 9.35
C VAL A 105 3.55 -10.57 8.49
N THR A 106 3.80 -10.74 7.19
CA THR A 106 3.81 -9.65 6.22
C THR A 106 2.44 -8.98 6.13
N LEU A 107 1.36 -9.77 6.06
CA LEU A 107 0.01 -9.21 5.95
C LEU A 107 -0.40 -8.44 7.22
N ARG A 108 -0.03 -8.93 8.41
CA ARG A 108 -0.24 -8.20 9.68
C ARG A 108 0.51 -6.87 9.72
N ARG A 109 1.75 -6.84 9.23
CA ARG A 109 2.54 -5.60 9.13
C ARG A 109 1.84 -4.58 8.23
N TYR A 110 1.37 -5.00 7.05
CA TYR A 110 0.63 -4.12 6.15
C TYR A 110 -0.67 -3.58 6.77
N LEU A 111 -1.44 -4.40 7.48
CA LEU A 111 -2.65 -3.93 8.17
C LEU A 111 -2.34 -2.81 9.17
N ILE A 112 -1.17 -2.82 9.80
CA ILE A 112 -0.72 -1.78 10.73
C ILE A 112 -0.18 -0.56 9.99
N ASP A 113 0.72 -0.77 9.03
CA ASP A 113 1.37 0.30 8.28
C ASP A 113 0.36 1.13 7.49
N PHE A 114 -0.67 0.49 6.93
CA PHE A 114 -1.79 1.18 6.25
C PHE A 114 -2.88 1.68 7.20
N GLY A 115 -2.74 1.45 8.51
CA GLY A 115 -3.64 2.02 9.52
C GLY A 115 -5.01 1.35 9.65
N PHE A 116 -5.19 0.14 9.12
CA PHE A 116 -6.43 -0.65 9.31
C PHE A 116 -6.50 -1.31 10.70
N MET A 117 -5.35 -1.65 11.26
CA MET A 117 -5.20 -2.29 12.56
C MET A 117 -4.19 -1.51 13.41
N ASP A 118 -4.42 -1.41 14.72
CA ASP A 118 -3.40 -0.95 15.66
C ASP A 118 -2.97 -2.10 16.57
N ARG A 119 -1.86 -1.88 17.28
CA ARG A 119 -1.38 -2.78 18.30
C ARG A 119 -0.83 -2.04 19.50
N LYS A 120 -0.88 -2.70 20.65
CA LYS A 120 -0.12 -2.27 21.82
C LYS A 120 1.38 -2.41 21.53
N THR A 121 2.20 -1.51 22.09
CA THR A 121 3.65 -1.48 21.86
C THR A 121 4.37 -2.76 22.29
N ASP A 122 3.82 -3.49 23.27
CA ASP A 122 4.31 -4.79 23.74
C ASP A 122 3.88 -5.98 22.85
N GLY A 123 3.06 -5.72 21.82
CA GLY A 123 2.54 -6.74 20.90
C GLY A 123 1.47 -7.66 21.50
N SER A 124 1.01 -7.41 22.73
CA SER A 124 0.05 -8.30 23.41
C SER A 124 -1.38 -8.17 22.90
N GLN A 125 -1.72 -7.03 22.29
CA GLN A 125 -3.09 -6.67 21.91
C GLN A 125 -3.11 -6.00 20.54
N TYR A 126 -4.13 -6.31 19.75
CA TYR A 126 -4.42 -5.76 18.43
C TYR A 126 -5.91 -5.43 18.32
N TRP A 127 -6.27 -4.41 17.54
CA TRP A 127 -7.66 -4.03 17.29
C TRP A 127 -7.79 -3.31 15.94
N LEU A 128 -8.96 -3.37 15.32
CA LEU A 128 -9.22 -2.60 14.10
C LEU A 128 -9.37 -1.11 14.43
N LYS A 129 -8.93 -0.23 13.51
CA LYS A 129 -9.19 1.20 13.61
C LYS A 129 -10.56 1.53 13.00
N GLU A 130 -11.36 2.32 13.73
CA GLU A 130 -12.68 2.79 13.28
C GLU A 130 -12.63 3.69 12.04
N ASN A 131 -11.46 4.23 11.69
CA ASN A 131 -11.24 4.89 10.41
C ASN A 131 -11.05 3.86 9.29
N ASN A 132 -12.03 2.99 9.13
CA ASN A 132 -12.26 2.36 7.85
C ASN A 132 -12.84 3.47 6.95
N PRO A 133 -12.13 3.94 5.90
CA PRO A 133 -12.70 4.88 4.95
C PRO A 133 -13.91 4.18 4.33
N LYS A 134 -15.07 4.48 4.92
CA LYS A 134 -16.34 3.85 4.61
C LYS A 134 -16.52 3.88 3.10
N GLN A 135 -16.98 2.75 2.60
CA GLN A 135 -17.69 2.64 1.34
C GLN A 135 -18.64 3.85 1.22
N VAL A 136 -18.27 4.77 0.34
CA VAL A 136 -19.11 5.77 -0.30
C VAL A 136 -18.67 5.79 -1.75
#